data_AF-A0A2S9GBA0-F1
#
_entry.id   AF-A0A2S9GBA0-F1
#
_cell.length_a   1.000
_cell.length_b   1.000
_cell.length_c   1.000
_cell.angle_alpha   90.00
_cell.angle_beta   90.00
_cell.angle_gamma   90.00
#
_symmetry.space_group_name_H-M   'P 1'
#
loop_
_entity.id
_entity.type
_entity.pdbx_description
1 polymer ?
#
loop_
_entity_poly.entity_id
_entity_poly.type
_entity_poly.pdbx_seq_one_letter_code
_entity_poly.pdbx_strand_id
1 'polypeptide(L)'
;RAPRPGEVDGVDYTFVTAGQFQQLIDDGALLEWAEIHGGLHRSGTPAAPVRAATAAGHPVLIEVDLAGARAVKQAMPEAISVFLA
;
A
#
# COMPACT_ATOMS: atom_id res chain seq x y z
N ARG A 1 5.34 -5.78 -9.71
CA ARG A 1 6.16 -6.95 -10.15
C ARG A 1 5.29 -7.91 -10.94
N ALA A 2 5.86 -8.91 -11.63
CA ALA A 2 5.06 -10.00 -12.19
C ALA A 2 4.55 -10.96 -11.07
N PRO A 3 3.37 -11.58 -11.25
CA PRO A 3 2.86 -12.60 -10.34
C PRO A 3 3.77 -13.83 -10.33
N ARG A 4 3.95 -14.44 -9.16
CA ARG A 4 4.58 -15.75 -8.98
C ARG A 4 3.56 -16.85 -9.33
N PRO A 5 4.01 -18.08 -9.65
CA PRO A 5 3.10 -19.19 -9.87
C PRO A 5 2.16 -19.38 -8.67
N GLY A 6 0.85 -19.38 -8.93
CA GLY A 6 -0.21 -19.53 -7.92
C GLY A 6 -0.79 -18.21 -7.40
N GLU A 7 -0.16 -17.06 -7.66
CA GLU A 7 -0.74 -15.75 -7.31
C GLU A 7 -1.78 -15.32 -8.36
N VAL A 8 -2.85 -14.70 -7.88
CA VAL A 8 -3.99 -14.23 -8.67
C VAL A 8 -4.09 -12.71 -8.56
N ASP A 9 -4.13 -12.05 -9.71
CA ASP A 9 -4.28 -10.59 -9.79
C ASP A 9 -5.65 -10.14 -9.22
N GLY A 10 -5.62 -9.07 -8.44
CA GLY A 10 -6.77 -8.55 -7.71
C GLY A 10 -7.17 -9.34 -6.46
N VAL A 11 -6.52 -10.48 -6.19
CA VAL A 11 -6.75 -11.29 -4.97
C VAL A 11 -5.54 -11.21 -4.05
N ASP A 12 -4.37 -11.66 -4.51
CA ASP A 12 -3.15 -11.62 -3.72
C ASP A 12 -2.51 -10.23 -3.76
N TYR A 13 -2.44 -9.66 -4.97
CA TYR A 13 -1.93 -8.31 -5.22
C TYR A 13 -2.65 -7.70 -6.42
N THR A 14 -2.61 -6.38 -6.54
CA THR A 14 -2.84 -5.71 -7.82
C THR A 14 -1.50 -5.57 -8.53
N PHE A 15 -1.26 -6.42 -9.54
CA PHE A 15 0.00 -6.43 -10.28
C PHE A 15 -0.01 -5.37 -11.37
N VAL A 16 0.84 -4.36 -11.20
CA VAL A 16 1.00 -3.28 -12.18
C VAL A 16 2.40 -3.25 -12.78
N THR A 17 2.50 -2.67 -13.98
CA THR A 17 3.78 -2.34 -14.61
C THR A 17 4.51 -1.23 -13.84
N ALA A 18 5.80 -1.07 -14.09
CA ALA A 18 6.60 -0.02 -13.43
C ALA A 18 6.09 1.40 -13.76
N GLY A 19 5.66 1.63 -15.01
CA GLY A 19 5.10 2.93 -15.42
C GLY A 19 3.76 3.23 -14.72
N GLN A 20 2.88 2.24 -14.64
CA GLN A 20 1.63 2.38 -13.88
C GLN A 20 1.89 2.61 -12.39
N PHE A 21 2.87 1.92 -11.79
CA PHE A 21 3.23 2.14 -10.39
C PHE A 21 3.74 3.57 -10.16
N GLN A 22 4.55 4.11 -11.09
CA GLN A 22 5.00 5.50 -11.01
C GLN A 22 3.82 6.47 -11.08
N GLN A 23 2.86 6.23 -11.98
CA GLN A 23 1.65 7.04 -12.07
C GLN A 23 0.87 7.03 -10.74
N LEU A 24 0.76 5.88 -10.06
CA LEU A 24 0.11 5.79 -8.75
C LEU A 24 0.83 6.62 -7.66
N ILE A 25 2.16 6.71 -7.72
CA ILE A 25 2.93 7.59 -6.83
C ILE A 25 2.62 9.05 -7.16
N ASP A 26 2.72 9.42 -8.43
CA ASP A 26 2.58 10.80 -8.90
C ASP A 26 1.17 11.35 -8.63
N ASP A 27 0.16 10.50 -8.76
CA ASP A 27 -1.25 10.83 -8.48
C ASP A 27 -1.59 10.82 -6.97
N GLY A 28 -0.64 10.47 -6.10
CA GLY A 28 -0.88 10.34 -4.65
C GLY A 28 -1.88 9.24 -4.30
N ALA A 29 -1.96 8.19 -5.13
CA ALA A 29 -2.94 7.11 -5.01
C ALA A 29 -2.53 6.02 -3.99
N LEU A 30 -1.32 6.09 -3.44
CA LEU A 30 -0.77 5.16 -2.46
C LEU A 30 -0.65 5.85 -1.08
N LEU A 31 -1.04 5.14 -0.02
CA LEU A 31 -0.85 5.63 1.37
C LEU A 31 0.62 5.53 1.80
N GLU A 32 1.29 4.50 1.29
CA GLU A 32 2.72 4.28 1.43
C GLU A 32 3.22 3.45 0.25
N TRP A 33 4.52 3.51 0.02
CA TRP A 33 5.20 2.58 -0.88
C TRP A 33 6.66 2.46 -0.49
N ALA A 34 7.28 1.37 -0.93
CA ALA A 34 8.70 1.11 -0.73
C ALA A 34 9.32 0.36 -1.91
N GLU A 35 10.63 0.52 -2.04
CA GLU A 35 11.47 -0.35 -2.84
C GLU A 35 11.85 -1.60 -2.04
N ILE A 36 11.64 -2.77 -2.63
CA ILE A 36 11.89 -4.07 -2.03
C ILE A 36 13.11 -4.71 -2.70
N HIS A 37 13.94 -5.40 -1.91
CA HIS A 37 15.17 -6.06 -2.36
C HIS A 37 16.11 -5.12 -3.13
N GLY A 38 16.35 -3.91 -2.62
CA GLY A 38 17.30 -2.96 -3.20
C GLY A 38 16.87 -2.42 -4.56
N GLY A 39 15.58 -2.10 -4.72
CA GLY A 39 15.05 -1.51 -5.95
C GLY A 39 14.58 -2.52 -7.01
N LEU A 40 14.71 -3.83 -6.77
CA LEU A 40 14.30 -4.85 -7.73
C LEU A 40 12.80 -4.82 -8.01
N HIS A 41 11.99 -4.49 -7.00
CA HIS A 41 10.57 -4.21 -7.21
C HIS A 41 10.05 -3.16 -6.24
N ARG A 42 8.90 -2.57 -6.59
CA ARG A 42 8.16 -1.64 -5.75
C ARG A 42 6.84 -2.28 -5.30
N SER A 43 6.45 -1.97 -4.08
CA SER A 43 5.17 -2.35 -3.48
C SER A 43 4.61 -1.17 -2.71
N GLY A 44 3.30 -1.09 -2.55
CA GLY A 44 2.65 -0.04 -1.77
C GLY A 44 1.18 -0.35 -1.54
N THR A 45 0.59 0.40 -0.61
CA THR A 45 -0.80 0.22 -0.19
C THR A 45 -1.72 1.21 -0.92
N PRO A 46 -2.63 0.76 -1.80
CA PRO A 46 -3.56 1.64 -2.49
C PRO A 46 -4.53 2.33 -1.53
N ALA A 47 -4.70 3.65 -1.66
CA ALA A 47 -5.54 4.43 -0.76
C ALA A 47 -7.04 4.17 -0.97
N ALA A 48 -7.49 3.99 -2.21
CA ALA A 48 -8.89 3.82 -2.56
C ALA A 48 -9.59 2.67 -1.81
N PRO A 49 -9.10 1.41 -1.81
CA PRO A 49 -9.75 0.33 -1.08
C PRO A 49 -9.76 0.54 0.43
N VAL A 50 -8.69 1.13 1.00
CA VAL A 50 -8.64 1.46 2.44
C VAL A 50 -9.71 2.47 2.80
N ARG A 51 -9.81 3.58 2.05
CA ARG A 51 -10.82 4.61 2.26
C ARG A 51 -12.25 4.08 2.08
N ALA A 52 -12.47 3.20 1.11
CA ALA A 52 -13.77 2.59 0.90
C ALA A 52 -14.18 1.69 2.07
N ALA A 53 -13.27 0.84 2.55
CA ALA A 53 -13.53 -0.04 3.69
C ALA A 53 -13.80 0.76 4.98
N THR A 54 -13.00 1.79 5.27
CA THR A 54 -13.20 2.63 6.45
C THR A 54 -14.50 3.43 6.38
N ALA A 55 -14.85 3.98 5.21
CA ALA A 55 -16.13 4.65 5.00
C ALA A 55 -17.34 3.72 5.18
N ALA A 56 -17.17 2.42 4.87
CA ALA A 56 -18.18 1.39 5.12
C ALA A 56 -18.20 0.89 6.58
N GLY A 57 -17.42 1.49 7.48
CA GLY A 57 -17.34 1.10 8.89
C GLY A 57 -16.52 -0.16 9.15
N HIS A 58 -15.78 -0.65 8.15
CA HIS A 58 -14.91 -1.82 8.31
C HIS A 58 -13.51 -1.35 8.75
N PRO A 59 -12.98 -1.87 9.87
CA PRO A 59 -11.62 -1.56 10.27
C PRO A 59 -10.64 -2.17 9.28
N VAL A 60 -9.57 -1.43 8.97
CA VAL A 60 -8.48 -1.88 8.10
C VAL A 60 -7.21 -1.97 8.93
N LEU A 61 -6.54 -3.12 8.86
CA LEU A 61 -5.22 -3.32 9.41
C LEU A 61 -4.18 -3.17 8.29
N ILE A 62 -3.23 -2.26 8.48
CA ILE A 62 -2.12 -2.04 7.54
C ILE A 62 -0.83 -2.40 8.28
N GLU A 63 -0.13 -3.42 7.79
CA GLU A 63 1.18 -3.83 8.31
C GLU A 63 2.28 -3.11 7.54
N VAL A 64 3.06 -2.28 8.24
CA VAL A 64 4.09 -1.42 7.65
C VAL A 64 5.26 -1.25 8.61
N ASP A 65 6.42 -0.92 8.05
CA ASP A 65 7.57 -0.47 8.84
C ASP A 65 7.40 0.99 9.35
N LEU A 66 8.42 1.54 10.00
CA LEU A 66 8.38 2.91 10.53
C LEU A 66 8.23 3.99 9.46
N ALA A 67 8.76 3.78 8.24
CA ALA A 67 8.63 4.74 7.15
C ALA A 67 7.20 4.70 6.59
N GLY A 68 6.68 3.51 6.34
CA GLY A 68 5.30 3.30 5.91
C GLY A 68 4.29 3.81 6.94
N ALA A 69 4.50 3.55 8.23
CA ALA A 69 3.63 4.07 9.29
C ALA A 69 3.54 5.60 9.30
N ARG A 70 4.67 6.29 9.07
CA ARG A 70 4.70 7.77 8.95
C ARG A 70 3.96 8.25 7.71
N ALA A 71 4.17 7.60 6.56
CA ALA A 71 3.50 7.95 5.31
C ALA A 71 1.98 7.77 5.43
N VAL A 72 1.53 6.64 5.98
CA VAL A 72 0.10 6.39 6.27
C VAL A 72 -0.46 7.47 7.18
N LYS A 73 0.25 7.82 8.28
CA LYS A 73 -0.21 8.86 9.21
C LYS A 73 -0.30 10.25 8.58
N GLN A 74 0.55 10.55 7.60
CA GLN A 74 0.47 11.80 6.83
C GLN A 74 -0.72 11.79 5.86
N ALA A 75 -0.96 10.69 5.16
CA ALA A 75 -2.05 10.55 4.19
C ALA A 75 -3.44 10.36 4.84
N MET A 76 -3.47 9.83 6.05
CA MET A 76 -4.65 9.58 6.88
C MET A 76 -4.35 9.95 8.35
N PRO A 77 -4.42 11.24 8.72
CA PRO A 77 -4.15 11.72 10.08
C PRO A 77 -5.02 11.06 11.16
N GLU A 78 -6.19 10.54 10.80
CA GLU A 78 -7.10 9.79 11.65
C GLU A 78 -6.63 8.36 11.98
N ALA A 79 -5.65 7.82 11.25
CA ALA A 79 -5.17 6.46 11.46
C ALA A 79 -4.57 6.27 12.86
N ILE A 80 -4.93 5.18 13.54
CA ILE A 80 -4.36 4.82 14.83
C ILE A 80 -3.11 3.97 14.58
N SER A 81 -1.98 4.38 15.15
CA SER A 81 -0.72 3.65 15.03
C SER A 81 -0.43 2.86 16.30
N VAL A 82 -0.08 1.59 16.15
CA VAL A 82 0.33 0.70 17.24
C VAL A 82 1.72 0.18 16.92
N PHE A 83 2.66 0.31 17.85
CA PHE A 83 3.98 -0.29 17.75
C PHE A 83 4.04 -1.53 18.63
N LEU A 84 4.48 -2.65 18.05
CA LEU A 84 4.69 -3.92 18.76
C LEU A 84 6.20 -4.08 18.98
N ALA A 85 6.61 -4.29 20.24
CA ALA A 85 8.00 -4.35 20.69
C ALA A 85 8.42 -5.78 21.05
#